data_AF-A0A432MLL1-F1
#
_entry.id   AF-A0A432MLL1-F1
#
_cell.length_a   1.000
_cell.length_b   1.000
_cell.length_c   1.000
_cell.angle_alpha   90.00
_cell.angle_beta   90.00
_cell.angle_gamma   90.00
#
_symmetry.space_group_name_H-M   'P 1'
#
loop_
_entity.id
_entity.type
_entity.pdbx_description
1 polymer ?
#
loop_
_entity_poly.entity_id
_entity_poly.type
_entity_poly.pdbx_seq_one_letter_code
_entity_poly.pdbx_strand_id
1 'polypeptide(L)'
;MMTDATANPITTEGAPEPQTRYHGFDALRAVMMLLGVVLHTFQFYLPNPLFPGFDFRDVRTSELAGPVFFGIHAFRMQVFFVMAGFFAALLCAKRGVRGMWSNRMKRVGLPLLVGWPILFPITMSAFVFGVAKHEGLPGWEVLRGWWSTGIIPWAEDWQPWYNLFLISPLHLWFLYALLWFYLGAVVFRFVARAGGGAIGRAWSGLFRRLARWHLLLPTAVGMSFLTLMVPFSSGLFAQEFPLFLPNPLALLAYAPFFGFGWMLYRNVDLLPLLGRRPGLTLVAALGVLVVDLGVLGSAFGENGQVVRKPELAITGALVAWLCVFGFIGLFQRLFDRPSPAMRYVSDSAYWVYLAHLPLIYWMQGLMFDLPIPALAKAAIILVVASALLFASYDLMVRPTFLGRFLNGRTYPPARLGRRARPEEASAALPEAPAAH
;
A
#
# COMPACT_ATOMS: atom_id res chain seq x y z
N MET A 1 57.22 -42.25 8.92
CA MET A 1 56.94 -41.18 7.94
C MET A 1 55.61 -41.55 7.28
N MET A 2 54.59 -40.69 7.46
CA MET A 2 53.27 -40.65 6.77
C MET A 2 52.32 -41.87 6.96
N THR A 3 51.31 -41.87 7.85
CA THR A 3 50.01 -41.13 7.97
C THR A 3 48.87 -41.62 7.08
N ASP A 4 47.79 -42.00 7.76
CA ASP A 4 46.42 -42.32 7.33
C ASP A 4 45.81 -41.38 6.28
N ALA A 5 44.95 -41.94 5.43
CA ALA A 5 43.87 -41.20 4.77
C ALA A 5 42.64 -42.10 4.59
N THR A 6 41.72 -42.02 5.55
CA THR A 6 40.35 -42.53 5.45
C THR A 6 39.55 -41.66 4.47
N ALA A 7 38.86 -42.31 3.54
CA ALA A 7 38.00 -41.66 2.56
C ALA A 7 36.78 -41.03 3.25
N ASN A 8 36.63 -39.71 3.12
CA ASN A 8 35.48 -38.95 3.58
C ASN A 8 34.47 -38.85 2.41
N PRO A 9 33.20 -39.28 2.58
CA PRO A 9 32.20 -39.09 1.53
C PRO A 9 31.91 -37.59 1.39
N ILE A 10 31.97 -37.10 0.16
CA ILE A 10 31.67 -35.71 -0.21
C ILE A 10 30.24 -35.39 0.23
N THR A 11 30.11 -34.62 1.31
CA THR A 11 28.86 -33.99 1.70
C THR A 11 28.45 -33.06 0.57
N THR A 12 27.35 -33.39 -0.10
CA THR A 12 26.67 -32.48 -1.03
C THR A 12 26.39 -31.16 -0.29
N GLU A 13 27.13 -30.11 -0.67
CA GLU A 13 26.94 -28.76 -0.15
C GLU A 13 25.48 -28.34 -0.29
N GLY A 14 25.00 -27.69 0.78
CA GLY A 14 23.60 -27.43 1.06
C GLY A 14 22.82 -26.87 -0.12
N ALA A 15 21.81 -27.62 -0.55
CA ALA A 15 20.65 -27.03 -1.19
C ALA A 15 20.20 -25.83 -0.34
N PRO A 16 20.01 -24.62 -0.92
CA PRO A 16 19.53 -23.50 -0.15
C PRO A 16 18.19 -23.88 0.47
N GLU A 17 18.10 -23.84 1.81
CA GLU A 17 16.84 -24.10 2.50
C GLU A 17 15.70 -23.36 1.80
N PRO A 18 14.55 -24.01 1.56
CA PRO A 18 13.44 -23.37 0.89
C PRO A 18 13.07 -22.13 1.67
N GLN A 19 13.39 -20.95 1.12
CA GLN A 19 13.10 -19.69 1.76
C GLN A 19 11.60 -19.66 2.05
N THR A 20 11.22 -19.71 3.33
CA THR A 20 9.81 -19.65 3.74
C THR A 20 9.22 -18.36 3.18
N ARG A 21 8.43 -18.51 2.12
CA ARG A 21 7.77 -17.41 1.44
C ARG A 21 6.37 -17.28 2.00
N TYR A 22 6.06 -16.13 2.57
CA TYR A 22 4.76 -15.87 3.17
C TYR A 22 3.74 -15.55 2.07
N HIS A 23 3.23 -16.58 1.39
CA HIS A 23 2.30 -16.46 0.27
C HIS A 23 1.05 -15.63 0.61
N GLY A 24 0.45 -15.88 1.78
CA GLY A 24 -0.68 -15.08 2.28
C GLY A 24 -0.34 -13.60 2.46
N PHE A 25 0.88 -13.27 2.87
CA PHE A 25 1.31 -11.88 3.05
C PHE A 25 1.56 -11.19 1.71
N ASP A 26 2.14 -11.90 0.75
CA ASP A 26 2.33 -11.41 -0.63
C ASP A 26 0.98 -11.13 -1.29
N ALA A 27 -0.01 -12.01 -1.08
CA ALA A 27 -1.37 -11.90 -1.59
C ALA A 27 -2.12 -10.74 -0.92
N LEU A 28 -2.04 -10.65 0.41
CA LEU A 28 -2.68 -9.59 1.18
C LEU A 28 -2.21 -8.21 0.72
N ARG A 29 -0.89 -8.03 0.61
CA ARG A 29 -0.30 -6.79 0.08
C ARG A 29 -0.83 -6.48 -1.32
N ALA A 30 -0.91 -7.49 -2.21
CA ALA A 30 -1.34 -7.29 -3.58
C ALA A 30 -2.82 -6.88 -3.68
N VAL A 31 -3.71 -7.54 -2.94
CA VAL A 31 -5.14 -7.21 -2.91
C VAL A 31 -5.37 -5.82 -2.31
N MET A 32 -4.70 -5.49 -1.20
CA MET A 32 -4.75 -4.14 -0.64
C MET A 32 -4.29 -3.08 -1.64
N MET A 33 -3.40 -3.42 -2.58
CA MET A 33 -2.95 -2.47 -3.61
C MET A 33 -4.04 -2.24 -4.65
N LEU A 34 -4.70 -3.31 -5.08
CA LEU A 34 -5.81 -3.22 -6.04
C LEU A 34 -7.02 -2.48 -5.46
N LEU A 35 -7.29 -2.62 -4.16
CA LEU A 35 -8.32 -1.80 -3.49
C LEU A 35 -8.02 -0.30 -3.56
N GLY A 36 -6.76 0.11 -3.74
CA GLY A 36 -6.40 1.50 -4.00
C GLY A 36 -6.97 2.03 -5.33
N VAL A 37 -7.01 1.19 -6.39
CA VAL A 37 -7.60 1.53 -7.69
C VAL A 37 -9.11 1.76 -7.54
N VAL A 38 -9.78 0.89 -6.76
CA VAL A 38 -11.20 1.05 -6.42
C VAL A 38 -11.44 2.36 -5.68
N LEU A 39 -10.71 2.59 -4.59
CA LEU A 39 -10.83 3.79 -3.79
C LEU A 39 -10.64 5.07 -4.62
N HIS A 40 -9.56 5.17 -5.41
CA HIS A 40 -9.28 6.37 -6.19
C HIS A 40 -10.22 6.57 -7.38
N THR A 41 -10.98 5.55 -7.78
CA THR A 41 -12.05 5.73 -8.76
C THR A 41 -13.30 6.31 -8.10
N PHE A 42 -13.70 5.76 -6.95
CA PHE A 42 -14.92 6.19 -6.25
C PHE A 42 -14.81 7.58 -5.62
N GLN A 43 -13.60 8.09 -5.39
CA GLN A 43 -13.38 9.41 -4.81
C GLN A 43 -14.05 10.54 -5.62
N PHE A 44 -14.23 10.37 -6.93
CA PHE A 44 -14.80 11.38 -7.81
C PHE A 44 -16.32 11.44 -7.78
N TYR A 45 -16.97 10.41 -7.22
CA TYR A 45 -18.43 10.33 -7.17
C TYR A 45 -18.97 10.54 -5.77
N LEU A 46 -18.15 11.10 -4.87
CA LEU A 46 -18.55 11.39 -3.50
C LEU A 46 -19.61 12.49 -3.45
N PRO A 47 -20.62 12.41 -2.56
CA PRO A 47 -21.61 13.48 -2.40
C PRO A 47 -21.01 14.80 -1.88
N ASN A 48 -19.95 14.72 -1.09
CA ASN A 48 -19.27 15.88 -0.49
C ASN A 48 -17.83 16.03 -1.02
N PRO A 49 -17.31 17.26 -1.14
CA PRO A 49 -15.95 17.51 -1.60
C PRO A 49 -14.90 16.97 -0.61
N LEU A 50 -13.84 16.35 -1.14
CA LEU A 50 -12.69 15.90 -0.34
C LEU A 50 -11.66 17.01 -0.12
N PHE A 51 -11.54 17.94 -1.05
CA PHE A 51 -10.54 19.01 -1.05
C PHE A 51 -11.26 20.35 -1.00
N PRO A 52 -11.33 20.99 0.19
CA PRO A 52 -11.86 22.35 0.29
C PRO A 52 -11.10 23.28 -0.68
N GLY A 53 -11.83 23.96 -1.57
CA GLY A 53 -11.27 24.88 -2.56
C GLY A 53 -10.95 24.27 -3.95
N PHE A 54 -10.97 22.94 -4.11
CA PHE A 54 -10.84 22.30 -5.42
C PHE A 54 -11.80 21.12 -5.58
N ASP A 55 -12.82 21.31 -6.41
CA ASP A 55 -13.79 20.26 -6.67
C ASP A 55 -13.49 19.57 -8.01
N PHE A 56 -12.92 18.37 -7.94
CA PHE A 56 -12.74 17.49 -9.10
C PHE A 56 -13.78 16.36 -9.14
N ARG A 57 -14.91 16.52 -8.46
CA ARG A 57 -15.96 15.50 -8.49
C ARG A 57 -16.75 15.55 -9.79
N ASP A 58 -17.46 14.48 -10.07
CA ASP A 58 -18.48 14.45 -11.11
C ASP A 58 -19.74 15.18 -10.64
N VAL A 59 -20.46 15.82 -11.56
CA VAL A 59 -21.78 16.39 -11.29
C VAL A 59 -22.80 15.32 -10.88
N ARG A 60 -22.63 14.07 -11.35
CA ARG A 60 -23.41 12.91 -10.93
C ARG A 60 -22.64 12.15 -9.86
N THR A 61 -23.06 12.30 -8.62
CA THR A 61 -22.49 11.58 -7.46
C THR A 61 -23.28 10.32 -7.12
N SER A 62 -22.82 9.54 -6.13
CA SER A 62 -23.52 8.36 -5.63
C SER A 62 -23.32 8.18 -4.13
N GLU A 63 -24.40 7.86 -3.42
CA GLU A 63 -24.37 7.50 -2.00
C GLU A 63 -23.50 6.27 -1.70
N LEU A 64 -23.29 5.38 -2.69
CA LEU A 64 -22.41 4.23 -2.54
C LEU A 64 -20.92 4.62 -2.52
N ALA A 65 -20.57 5.77 -3.11
CA ALA A 65 -19.17 6.19 -3.21
C ALA A 65 -18.53 6.47 -1.86
N GLY A 66 -19.28 7.06 -0.92
CA GLY A 66 -18.81 7.34 0.43
C GLY A 66 -18.40 6.07 1.19
N PRO A 67 -19.32 5.10 1.39
CA PRO A 67 -19.02 3.84 2.05
C PRO A 67 -17.87 3.06 1.40
N VAL A 68 -17.77 3.05 0.05
CA VAL A 68 -16.66 2.37 -0.64
C VAL A 68 -15.33 3.10 -0.40
N PHE A 69 -15.29 4.41 -0.59
CA PHE A 69 -14.08 5.21 -0.42
C PHE A 69 -13.59 5.19 1.04
N PHE A 70 -14.42 5.65 1.97
CA PHE A 70 -14.06 5.73 3.40
C PHE A 70 -13.88 4.34 4.02
N GLY A 71 -14.70 3.36 3.62
CA GLY A 71 -14.59 1.99 4.13
C GLY A 71 -13.30 1.29 3.73
N ILE A 72 -12.87 1.40 2.46
CA ILE A 72 -11.55 0.87 2.05
C ILE A 72 -10.43 1.62 2.78
N HIS A 73 -10.56 2.94 2.92
CA HIS A 73 -9.54 3.76 3.55
C HIS A 73 -9.32 3.41 5.04
N ALA A 74 -10.39 3.05 5.76
CA ALA A 74 -10.36 2.77 7.19
C ALA A 74 -9.40 1.62 7.60
N PHE A 75 -9.04 0.74 6.67
CA PHE A 75 -8.12 -0.37 6.96
C PHE A 75 -6.95 -0.55 5.99
N ARG A 76 -7.07 -0.10 4.73
CA ARG A 76 -6.09 -0.44 3.68
C ARG A 76 -4.68 0.01 4.06
N MET A 77 -4.53 1.25 4.51
CA MET A 77 -3.22 1.81 4.85
C MET A 77 -2.62 1.17 6.09
N GLN A 78 -3.47 0.90 7.08
CA GLN A 78 -3.12 0.29 8.35
C GLN A 78 -2.58 -1.13 8.11
N VAL A 79 -3.27 -1.91 7.27
CA VAL A 79 -2.77 -3.22 6.82
C VAL A 79 -1.42 -3.05 6.13
N PHE A 80 -1.26 -2.12 5.20
CA PHE A 80 0.02 -1.90 4.52
C PHE A 80 1.19 -1.58 5.46
N PHE A 81 0.98 -0.74 6.46
CA PHE A 81 2.02 -0.42 7.45
C PHE A 81 2.40 -1.65 8.28
N VAL A 82 1.45 -2.50 8.67
CA VAL A 82 1.73 -3.79 9.31
C VAL A 82 2.59 -4.67 8.38
N MET A 83 2.23 -4.79 7.11
CA MET A 83 3.00 -5.58 6.13
C MET A 83 4.41 -5.02 5.95
N ALA A 84 4.54 -3.69 5.87
CA ALA A 84 5.82 -3.01 5.70
C ALA A 84 6.74 -3.23 6.90
N GLY A 85 6.22 -3.15 8.13
CA GLY A 85 6.96 -3.45 9.35
C GLY A 85 7.42 -4.91 9.40
N PHE A 86 6.53 -5.85 9.07
CA PHE A 86 6.85 -7.28 9.02
C PHE A 86 7.98 -7.58 8.04
N PHE A 87 7.87 -7.09 6.80
CA PHE A 87 8.89 -7.33 5.78
C PHE A 87 10.19 -6.55 6.04
N ALA A 88 10.14 -5.39 6.71
CA ALA A 88 11.34 -4.68 7.13
C ALA A 88 12.11 -5.48 8.17
N ALA A 89 11.42 -6.01 9.18
CA ALA A 89 12.01 -6.87 10.20
C ALA A 89 12.61 -8.15 9.60
N LEU A 90 11.88 -8.81 8.67
CA LEU A 90 12.37 -9.97 7.91
C LEU A 90 13.66 -9.67 7.15
N LEU A 91 13.67 -8.55 6.43
CA LEU A 91 14.84 -8.14 5.66
C LEU A 91 16.02 -7.78 6.57
N CYS A 92 15.75 -7.12 7.70
CA CYS A 92 16.76 -6.80 8.69
C CYS A 92 17.36 -8.03 9.37
N ALA A 93 16.57 -9.08 9.60
CA ALA A 93 17.05 -10.36 10.11
C ALA A 93 17.95 -11.05 9.08
N LYS A 94 17.53 -11.08 7.81
CA LYS A 94 18.28 -11.76 6.73
C LYS A 94 19.54 -11.05 6.27
N ARG A 95 19.57 -9.71 6.26
CA ARG A 95 20.66 -8.92 5.64
C ARG A 95 21.28 -7.87 6.56
N GLY A 96 20.91 -7.86 7.84
CA GLY A 96 21.32 -6.83 8.78
C GLY A 96 20.72 -5.45 8.48
N VAL A 97 21.10 -4.46 9.29
CA VAL A 97 20.56 -3.08 9.21
C VAL A 97 21.00 -2.39 7.92
N ARG A 98 22.30 -2.49 7.57
CA ARG A 98 22.85 -1.91 6.33
C ARG A 98 22.22 -2.52 5.08
N GLY A 99 22.06 -3.85 5.05
CA GLY A 99 21.44 -4.54 3.94
C GLY A 99 19.95 -4.22 3.80
N MET A 100 19.23 -4.06 4.91
CA MET A 100 17.85 -3.55 4.92
C MET A 100 17.78 -2.14 4.33
N TRP A 101 18.55 -1.19 4.88
CA TRP A 101 18.54 0.20 4.43
C TRP A 101 18.86 0.34 2.93
N SER A 102 19.95 -0.27 2.47
CA SER A 102 20.34 -0.23 1.05
C SER A 102 19.26 -0.82 0.14
N ASN A 103 18.64 -1.93 0.54
CA ASN A 103 17.55 -2.53 -0.23
C ASN A 103 16.31 -1.63 -0.25
N ARG A 104 15.91 -1.03 0.88
CA ARG A 104 14.75 -0.14 0.94
C ARG A 104 14.98 1.15 0.16
N MET A 105 16.17 1.74 0.21
CA MET A 105 16.49 2.89 -0.63
C MET A 105 16.43 2.54 -2.13
N LYS A 106 16.93 1.36 -2.53
CA LYS A 106 16.84 0.93 -3.94
C LYS A 106 15.42 0.58 -4.40
N ARG A 107 14.56 0.09 -3.50
CA ARG A 107 13.21 -0.45 -3.82
C ARG A 107 12.05 0.48 -3.50
N VAL A 108 12.29 1.52 -2.71
CA VAL A 108 11.27 2.48 -2.26
C VAL A 108 11.75 3.90 -2.54
N GLY A 109 12.95 4.25 -2.07
CA GLY A 109 13.50 5.61 -2.24
C GLY A 109 13.77 5.98 -3.69
N LEU A 110 14.44 5.11 -4.45
CA LEU A 110 14.80 5.38 -5.83
C LEU A 110 13.59 5.40 -6.77
N PRO A 111 12.60 4.48 -6.67
CA PRO A 111 11.35 4.62 -7.40
C PRO A 111 10.55 5.87 -7.02
N LEU A 112 10.57 6.31 -5.76
CA LEU A 112 9.95 7.58 -5.36
C LEU A 112 10.66 8.76 -6.04
N LEU A 113 12.00 8.81 -5.97
CA LEU A 113 12.81 9.88 -6.55
C LEU A 113 12.66 10.00 -8.07
N VAL A 114 12.63 8.88 -8.78
CA VAL A 114 12.52 8.86 -10.25
C VAL A 114 11.06 8.92 -10.71
N GLY A 115 10.16 8.25 -9.99
CA GLY A 115 8.75 8.17 -10.35
C GLY A 115 7.99 9.46 -10.08
N TRP A 116 8.30 10.18 -9.00
CA TRP A 116 7.61 11.43 -8.66
C TRP A 116 7.71 12.50 -9.77
N PRO A 117 8.88 12.90 -10.29
CA PRO A 117 8.96 13.95 -11.32
C PRO A 117 8.27 13.56 -12.64
N ILE A 118 8.02 12.26 -12.88
CA ILE A 118 7.27 11.78 -14.04
C ILE A 118 5.77 11.80 -13.75
N LEU A 119 5.36 11.21 -12.63
CA LEU A 119 3.95 10.98 -12.31
C LEU A 119 3.26 12.27 -11.82
N PHE A 120 3.98 13.14 -11.13
CA PHE A 120 3.45 14.39 -10.59
C PHE A 120 2.87 15.29 -11.68
N PRO A 121 3.61 15.72 -12.73
CA PRO A 121 3.07 16.61 -13.76
C PRO A 121 1.92 15.95 -14.53
N ILE A 122 1.97 14.64 -14.79
CA ILE A 122 0.89 13.93 -15.50
C ILE A 122 -0.40 13.92 -14.66
N THR A 123 -0.27 13.63 -13.36
CA THR A 123 -1.42 13.58 -12.45
C THR A 123 -1.99 14.97 -12.19
N MET A 124 -1.12 15.97 -12.01
CA MET A 124 -1.54 17.36 -11.83
C MET A 124 -2.19 17.92 -13.09
N SER A 125 -1.69 17.58 -14.29
CA SER A 125 -2.36 17.94 -15.54
C SER A 125 -3.79 17.39 -15.60
N ALA A 126 -3.97 16.13 -15.22
CA ALA A 126 -5.28 15.50 -15.19
C ALA A 126 -6.21 16.14 -14.14
N PHE A 127 -5.66 16.48 -12.97
CA PHE A 127 -6.37 17.18 -11.91
C PHE A 127 -6.83 18.57 -12.35
N VAL A 128 -5.93 19.39 -12.90
CA VAL A 128 -6.24 20.74 -13.41
C VAL A 128 -7.27 20.67 -14.54
N PHE A 129 -7.09 19.76 -15.50
CA PHE A 129 -8.07 19.53 -16.57
C PHE A 129 -9.45 19.16 -16.01
N GLY A 130 -9.46 18.30 -15.00
CA GLY A 130 -10.65 17.82 -14.33
C GLY A 130 -11.42 18.90 -13.57
N VAL A 131 -10.72 19.70 -12.76
CA VAL A 131 -11.32 20.83 -12.05
C VAL A 131 -11.82 21.87 -13.05
N ALA A 132 -11.07 22.17 -14.11
CA ALA A 132 -11.55 23.08 -15.15
C ALA A 132 -12.89 22.62 -15.75
N LYS A 133 -13.04 21.32 -16.00
CA LYS A 133 -14.30 20.75 -16.48
C LYS A 133 -15.43 20.91 -15.47
N HIS A 134 -15.15 20.67 -14.19
CA HIS A 134 -16.12 20.89 -13.11
C HIS A 134 -16.60 22.35 -13.03
N GLU A 135 -15.66 23.30 -13.11
CA GLU A 135 -15.94 24.73 -13.09
C GLU A 135 -16.58 25.26 -14.40
N GLY A 136 -16.88 24.39 -15.37
CA GLY A 136 -17.47 24.79 -16.65
C GLY A 136 -16.51 25.51 -17.60
N LEU A 137 -15.20 25.42 -17.36
CA LEU A 137 -14.14 26.06 -18.14
C LEU A 137 -13.64 25.13 -19.27
N PRO A 138 -13.07 25.71 -20.36
CA PRO A 138 -12.46 24.93 -21.43
C PRO A 138 -11.19 24.23 -20.95
N GLY A 139 -11.31 22.99 -20.47
CA GLY A 139 -10.23 22.25 -19.82
C GLY A 139 -8.89 22.17 -20.58
N TRP A 140 -8.92 22.09 -21.92
CA TRP A 140 -7.70 22.10 -22.74
C TRP A 140 -7.01 23.46 -22.81
N GLU A 141 -7.77 24.56 -22.78
CA GLU A 141 -7.21 25.91 -22.74
C GLU A 141 -6.58 26.19 -21.38
N VAL A 142 -7.29 25.82 -20.30
CA VAL A 142 -6.77 25.93 -18.94
C VAL A 142 -5.49 25.13 -18.78
N LEU A 143 -5.46 23.88 -19.24
CA LEU A 143 -4.26 23.04 -19.11
C LEU A 143 -3.07 23.63 -19.87
N ARG A 144 -3.28 24.16 -21.08
CA ARG A 144 -2.24 24.86 -21.85
C ARG A 144 -1.77 26.11 -21.12
N GLY A 145 -2.71 26.89 -20.57
CA GLY A 145 -2.43 28.06 -19.73
C GLY A 145 -1.52 27.68 -18.56
N TRP A 146 -1.91 26.69 -17.77
CA TRP A 146 -1.12 26.20 -16.63
C TRP A 146 0.30 25.76 -17.02
N TRP A 147 0.47 25.05 -18.14
CA TRP A 147 1.81 24.66 -18.59
C TRP A 147 2.66 25.84 -19.07
N SER A 148 2.03 26.93 -19.53
CA SER A 148 2.71 28.12 -20.03
C SER A 148 3.03 29.16 -18.95
N THR A 149 2.15 29.33 -17.96
CA THR A 149 2.26 30.41 -16.95
C THR A 149 2.43 29.88 -15.52
N GLY A 150 2.13 28.60 -15.27
CA GLY A 150 2.04 28.03 -13.93
C GLY A 150 0.80 28.48 -13.14
N ILE A 151 -0.11 29.26 -13.74
CA ILE A 151 -1.28 29.83 -13.09
C ILE A 151 -2.48 28.89 -13.21
N ILE A 152 -3.22 28.73 -12.12
CA ILE A 152 -4.50 28.01 -12.06
C ILE A 152 -5.61 29.08 -12.00
N PRO A 153 -6.50 29.19 -13.02
CA PRO A 153 -7.42 30.32 -13.14
C PRO A 153 -8.37 30.54 -11.95
N TRP A 154 -8.81 29.47 -11.29
CA TRP A 154 -9.71 29.54 -10.13
C TRP A 154 -8.96 29.58 -8.79
N ALA A 155 -7.62 29.66 -8.81
CA ALA A 155 -6.80 29.73 -7.61
C ALA A 155 -6.17 31.12 -7.40
N GLU A 156 -6.61 32.15 -8.13
CA GLU A 156 -6.04 33.51 -8.04
C GLU A 156 -6.11 34.11 -6.62
N ASP A 157 -7.11 33.74 -5.82
CA ASP A 157 -7.28 34.17 -4.43
C ASP A 157 -6.41 33.38 -3.42
N TRP A 158 -5.77 32.28 -3.85
CA TRP A 158 -4.97 31.41 -2.99
C TRP A 158 -3.49 31.69 -3.23
N GLN A 159 -2.86 32.39 -2.29
CA GLN A 159 -1.46 32.89 -2.30
C GLN A 159 -0.41 31.99 -3.00
N PRO A 160 0.75 32.53 -3.43
CA PRO A 160 1.87 31.76 -4.02
C PRO A 160 2.30 30.50 -3.24
N TRP A 161 2.11 30.51 -1.92
CA TRP A 161 2.38 29.40 -1.00
C TRP A 161 1.45 28.18 -1.20
N TYR A 162 0.29 28.37 -1.82
CA TYR A 162 -0.67 27.31 -2.11
C TYR A 162 -0.28 26.52 -3.38
N ASN A 163 0.29 27.17 -4.39
CA ASN A 163 0.94 26.48 -5.51
C ASN A 163 2.10 25.59 -5.05
N LEU A 164 2.81 26.01 -4.00
CA LEU A 164 3.81 25.20 -3.29
C LEU A 164 3.17 24.04 -2.51
N PHE A 165 1.97 24.23 -1.93
CA PHE A 165 1.23 23.17 -1.24
C PHE A 165 0.79 22.03 -2.18
N LEU A 166 0.51 22.34 -3.45
CA LEU A 166 0.25 21.33 -4.48
C LEU A 166 1.45 20.41 -4.73
N ILE A 167 2.68 20.89 -4.47
CA ILE A 167 3.89 20.06 -4.49
C ILE A 167 3.87 19.13 -3.27
N SER A 168 3.23 17.99 -3.46
CA SER A 168 3.15 16.92 -2.48
C SER A 168 3.55 15.59 -3.10
N PRO A 169 3.77 14.55 -2.29
CA PRO A 169 3.96 13.20 -2.80
C PRO A 169 2.76 12.64 -3.59
N LEU A 170 1.58 13.28 -3.59
CA LEU A 170 0.33 12.72 -4.12
C LEU A 170 0.07 11.32 -3.50
N HIS A 171 -0.40 10.34 -4.28
CA HIS A 171 -0.55 8.94 -3.81
C HIS A 171 0.78 8.26 -3.44
N LEU A 172 1.93 8.87 -3.75
CA LEU A 172 3.26 8.36 -3.38
C LEU A 172 3.62 8.63 -1.91
N TRP A 173 2.77 9.33 -1.16
CA TRP A 173 2.97 9.64 0.26
C TRP A 173 3.30 8.41 1.10
N PHE A 174 2.70 7.26 0.78
CA PHE A 174 2.96 6.02 1.48
C PHE A 174 4.43 5.60 1.38
N LEU A 175 5.05 5.69 0.19
CA LEU A 175 6.49 5.41 0.03
C LEU A 175 7.33 6.39 0.83
N TYR A 176 6.95 7.67 0.82
CA TYR A 176 7.64 8.71 1.57
C TYR A 176 7.59 8.45 3.09
N ALA A 177 6.40 8.15 3.62
CA ALA A 177 6.22 7.76 5.02
C ALA A 177 7.04 6.51 5.38
N LEU A 178 7.11 5.51 4.49
CA LEU A 178 7.94 4.32 4.71
C LEU A 178 9.42 4.63 4.87
N LEU A 179 9.97 5.62 4.16
CA LEU A 179 11.38 6.01 4.34
C LEU A 179 11.64 6.50 5.76
N TRP A 180 10.72 7.28 6.33
CA TRP A 180 10.79 7.71 7.73
C TRP A 180 10.66 6.54 8.71
N PHE A 181 9.75 5.59 8.47
CA PHE A 181 9.65 4.39 9.29
C PHE A 181 10.90 3.50 9.22
N TYR A 182 11.51 3.36 8.04
CA TYR A 182 12.76 2.63 7.89
C TYR A 182 13.92 3.34 8.58
N LEU A 183 13.98 4.67 8.51
CA LEU A 183 14.95 5.45 9.26
C LEU A 183 14.76 5.26 10.77
N GLY A 184 13.52 5.36 11.26
CA GLY A 184 13.18 5.09 12.65
C GLY A 184 13.56 3.68 13.09
N ALA A 185 13.33 2.68 12.24
CA ALA A 185 13.74 1.29 12.51
C ALA A 185 15.28 1.12 12.57
N VAL A 186 16.02 1.83 11.72
CA VAL A 186 17.49 1.88 11.76
C VAL A 186 17.97 2.49 13.08
N VAL A 187 17.45 3.67 13.45
CA VAL A 187 17.78 4.36 14.71
C VAL A 187 17.46 3.47 15.91
N PHE A 188 16.25 2.88 15.95
CA PHE A 188 15.85 1.97 17.01
C PHE A 188 16.79 0.76 17.12
N ARG A 189 17.26 0.21 15.99
CA ARG A 189 18.22 -0.90 15.98
C ARG A 189 19.60 -0.51 16.50
N PHE A 190 20.06 0.72 16.27
CA PHE A 190 21.30 1.22 16.84
C PHE A 190 21.18 1.38 18.36
N VAL A 191 20.11 2.02 18.84
CA VAL A 191 19.83 2.19 20.27
C VAL A 191 19.68 0.84 20.99
N ALA A 192 18.93 -0.10 20.39
CA ALA A 192 18.74 -1.43 20.97
C ALA A 192 20.04 -2.25 21.03
N ARG A 193 21.00 -2.00 20.12
CA ARG A 193 22.34 -2.61 20.15
C ARG A 193 23.22 -1.99 21.23
N ALA A 194 23.18 -0.67 21.40
CA ALA A 194 23.90 0.01 22.47
C ALA A 194 23.50 -0.52 23.86
N GLY A 195 22.22 -0.88 24.04
CA GLY A 195 21.71 -1.51 25.26
C GLY A 195 21.84 -3.05 25.34
N GLY A 196 22.79 -3.68 24.63
CA GLY A 196 23.04 -5.14 24.72
C GLY A 196 21.85 -6.03 24.30
N GLY A 197 20.91 -5.49 23.51
CA GLY A 197 19.69 -6.18 23.10
C GLY A 197 18.62 -6.33 24.19
N ALA A 198 18.82 -5.78 25.39
CA ALA A 198 17.88 -5.91 26.50
C ALA A 198 16.50 -5.32 26.16
N ILE A 199 16.49 -4.12 25.57
CA ILE A 199 15.29 -3.46 25.06
C ILE A 199 14.54 -4.37 24.08
N GLY A 200 15.27 -4.96 23.12
CA GLY A 200 14.69 -5.87 22.15
C GLY A 200 14.05 -7.11 22.76
N ARG A 201 14.67 -7.69 23.81
CA ARG A 201 14.13 -8.85 24.55
C ARG A 201 12.91 -8.45 25.38
N ALA A 202 12.95 -7.32 26.08
CA ALA A 202 11.85 -6.80 26.89
C ALA A 202 10.58 -6.60 26.05
N TRP A 203 10.68 -5.91 24.90
CA TRP A 203 9.55 -5.72 23.99
C TRP A 203 8.99 -7.02 23.43
N SER A 204 9.85 -8.00 23.12
CA SER A 204 9.39 -9.33 22.66
C SER A 204 8.69 -10.11 23.77
N GLY A 205 9.21 -10.03 25.01
CA GLY A 205 8.57 -10.62 26.19
C GLY A 205 7.20 -10.00 26.49
N LEU A 206 7.09 -8.67 26.40
CA LEU A 206 5.81 -7.97 26.52
C LEU A 206 4.83 -8.41 25.43
N PHE A 207 5.26 -8.44 24.16
CA PHE A 207 4.42 -8.88 23.04
C PHE A 207 3.89 -10.31 23.25
N ARG A 208 4.75 -11.25 23.66
CA ARG A 208 4.36 -12.63 23.99
C ARG A 208 3.41 -12.70 25.18
N ARG A 209 3.62 -11.88 26.21
CA ARG A 209 2.73 -11.79 27.37
C ARG A 209 1.34 -11.32 26.95
N LEU A 210 1.26 -10.26 26.16
CA LEU A 210 0.01 -9.74 25.61
C LEU A 210 -0.67 -10.80 24.72
N ALA A 211 0.08 -11.52 23.90
CA ALA A 211 -0.44 -12.60 23.07
C ALA A 211 -1.06 -13.73 23.90
N ARG A 212 -0.34 -14.18 24.94
CA ARG A 212 -0.81 -15.25 25.85
C ARG A 212 -2.12 -14.88 26.56
N TRP A 213 -2.26 -13.61 26.96
CA TRP A 213 -3.46 -13.10 27.62
C TRP A 213 -4.54 -12.61 26.64
N HIS A 214 -4.39 -12.85 25.32
CA HIS A 214 -5.29 -12.37 24.28
C HIS A 214 -5.49 -10.84 24.26
N LEU A 215 -4.51 -10.09 24.78
CA LEU A 215 -4.54 -8.63 24.90
C LEU A 215 -3.91 -7.89 23.71
N LEU A 216 -3.38 -8.59 22.70
CA LEU A 216 -2.78 -7.91 21.53
C LEU A 216 -3.76 -6.97 20.82
N LEU A 217 -4.97 -7.43 20.54
CA LEU A 217 -6.00 -6.62 19.88
C LEU A 217 -6.39 -5.39 20.73
N PRO A 218 -6.83 -5.52 22.00
CA PRO A 218 -7.21 -4.35 22.80
C PRO A 218 -6.04 -3.40 23.06
N THR A 219 -4.80 -3.90 23.25
CA THR A 219 -3.62 -3.02 23.36
C THR A 219 -3.36 -2.26 22.06
N ALA A 220 -3.47 -2.91 20.91
CA ALA A 220 -3.24 -2.27 19.62
C ALA A 220 -4.30 -1.19 19.32
N VAL A 221 -5.57 -1.50 19.60
CA VAL A 221 -6.70 -0.55 19.55
C VAL A 221 -6.45 0.63 20.48
N GLY A 222 -6.10 0.38 21.75
CA GLY A 222 -5.83 1.43 22.73
C GLY A 222 -4.67 2.35 22.31
N MET A 223 -3.56 1.78 21.82
CA MET A 223 -2.44 2.58 21.31
C MET A 223 -2.88 3.47 20.13
N SER A 224 -3.65 2.94 19.19
CA SER A 224 -4.09 3.70 18.02
C SER A 224 -5.12 4.77 18.38
N PHE A 225 -6.05 4.44 19.28
CA PHE A 225 -6.98 5.40 19.86
C PHE A 225 -6.25 6.60 20.47
N LEU A 226 -5.23 6.35 21.29
CA LEU A 226 -4.42 7.43 21.89
C LEU A 226 -3.69 8.27 20.84
N THR A 227 -3.16 7.66 19.79
CA THR A 227 -2.50 8.42 18.71
C THR A 227 -3.50 9.26 17.90
N LEU A 228 -4.73 8.77 17.71
CA LEU A 228 -5.81 9.47 17.01
C LEU A 228 -6.46 10.56 17.89
N MET A 229 -6.30 10.50 19.21
CA MET A 229 -6.72 11.55 20.15
C MET A 229 -5.88 12.82 20.08
N VAL A 230 -4.67 12.78 19.51
CA VAL A 230 -3.83 13.97 19.33
C VAL A 230 -4.57 14.99 18.43
N PRO A 231 -4.64 16.29 18.76
CA PRO A 231 -5.44 17.29 18.03
C PRO A 231 -5.03 17.45 16.56
N PHE A 232 -5.72 16.76 15.62
CA PHE A 232 -5.64 17.00 14.17
C PHE A 232 -6.98 16.82 13.44
N SER A 233 -7.07 17.49 12.29
CA SER A 233 -8.24 17.70 11.42
C SER A 233 -8.71 16.47 10.63
N SER A 234 -7.91 15.41 10.50
CA SER A 234 -8.19 14.32 9.53
C SER A 234 -8.17 12.87 10.08
N GLY A 235 -7.89 12.61 11.36
CA GLY A 235 -8.04 11.27 11.96
C GLY A 235 -7.29 10.14 11.23
N LEU A 236 -7.95 9.00 10.96
CA LEU A 236 -7.38 7.88 10.18
C LEU A 236 -6.99 8.25 8.73
N PHE A 237 -7.42 9.43 8.28
CA PHE A 237 -7.20 9.99 6.94
C PHE A 237 -6.02 10.96 6.89
N ALA A 238 -5.23 11.09 7.96
CA ALA A 238 -4.06 11.96 7.99
C ALA A 238 -3.00 11.53 6.96
N GLN A 239 -2.98 12.20 5.80
CA GLN A 239 -2.07 11.92 4.66
C GLN A 239 -1.27 13.15 4.21
N GLU A 240 -1.24 14.20 5.03
CA GLU A 240 -0.70 15.49 4.66
C GLU A 240 0.82 15.54 4.82
N PHE A 241 1.53 15.48 3.68
CA PHE A 241 2.98 15.74 3.59
C PHE A 241 3.24 16.90 2.60
N PRO A 242 2.77 18.12 2.91
CA PRO A 242 2.98 19.27 2.03
C PRO A 242 4.48 19.54 1.88
N LEU A 243 4.92 19.82 0.65
CA LEU A 243 6.33 20.10 0.35
C LEU A 243 7.32 19.00 0.77
N PHE A 244 6.87 17.74 0.85
CA PHE A 244 7.66 16.65 1.41
C PHE A 244 8.15 16.93 2.85
N LEU A 245 7.53 17.83 3.59
CA LEU A 245 7.86 18.02 5.00
C LEU A 245 7.38 16.79 5.80
N PRO A 246 8.20 16.25 6.71
CA PRO A 246 7.75 15.17 7.56
C PRO A 246 6.59 15.68 8.41
N ASN A 247 5.48 14.93 8.40
CA ASN A 247 4.38 15.16 9.32
C ASN A 247 4.51 14.18 10.51
N PRO A 248 5.02 14.64 11.67
CA PRO A 248 5.27 13.75 12.81
C PRO A 248 4.00 13.05 13.30
N LEU A 249 2.84 13.64 13.01
CA LEU A 249 1.55 13.21 13.55
C LEU A 249 0.93 12.13 12.66
N ALA A 250 1.04 12.29 11.34
CA ALA A 250 0.77 11.18 10.42
C ALA A 250 1.70 9.99 10.71
N LEU A 251 2.99 10.25 10.95
CA LEU A 251 3.94 9.20 11.35
C LEU A 251 3.56 8.55 12.70
N LEU A 252 3.11 9.34 13.68
CA LEU A 252 2.67 8.83 14.97
C LEU A 252 1.42 7.95 14.85
N ALA A 253 0.44 8.35 14.04
CA ALA A 253 -0.79 7.58 13.80
C ALA A 253 -0.52 6.23 13.12
N TYR A 254 0.47 6.15 12.23
CA TYR A 254 0.83 4.91 11.54
C TYR A 254 1.90 4.06 12.25
N ALA A 255 2.58 4.61 13.26
CA ALA A 255 3.62 3.92 14.02
C ALA A 255 3.15 2.64 14.73
N PRO A 256 1.96 2.58 15.38
CA PRO A 256 1.46 1.35 15.99
C PRO A 256 1.36 0.19 15.00
N PHE A 257 0.89 0.46 13.78
CA PHE A 257 0.76 -0.54 12.71
C PHE A 257 2.12 -1.06 12.24
N PHE A 258 3.05 -0.15 11.91
CA PHE A 258 4.40 -0.53 11.50
C PHE A 258 5.14 -1.29 12.60
N GLY A 259 5.09 -0.80 13.84
CA GLY A 259 5.71 -1.45 15.00
C GLY A 259 5.12 -2.83 15.30
N PHE A 260 3.79 -2.98 15.20
CA PHE A 260 3.13 -4.27 15.34
C PHE A 260 3.61 -5.28 14.29
N GLY A 261 3.69 -4.87 13.02
CA GLY A 261 4.24 -5.70 11.95
C GLY A 261 5.66 -6.17 12.25
N TRP A 262 6.51 -5.25 12.72
CA TRP A 262 7.88 -5.58 13.12
C TRP A 262 7.93 -6.61 14.27
N MET A 263 7.10 -6.43 15.31
CA MET A 263 7.05 -7.35 16.45
C MET A 263 6.42 -8.69 16.11
N LEU A 264 5.46 -8.70 15.18
CA LEU A 264 4.87 -9.93 14.65
C LEU A 264 5.91 -10.79 13.95
N TYR A 265 6.79 -10.21 13.12
CA TYR A 265 7.88 -10.99 12.52
C TYR A 265 8.87 -11.51 13.56
N ARG A 266 9.21 -10.70 14.58
CA ARG A 266 10.11 -11.15 15.67
C ARG A 266 9.52 -12.29 16.50
N ASN A 267 8.21 -12.46 16.48
CA ASN A 267 7.48 -13.54 17.15
C ASN A 267 6.59 -14.26 16.14
N VAL A 268 7.17 -14.63 14.99
CA VAL A 268 6.43 -15.19 13.84
C VAL A 268 5.72 -16.51 14.18
N ASP A 269 6.17 -17.21 15.21
CA ASP A 269 5.49 -18.37 15.81
C ASP A 269 4.08 -18.03 16.35
N LEU A 270 3.81 -16.77 16.66
CA LEU A 270 2.48 -16.31 17.08
C LEU A 270 1.54 -16.00 15.90
N LEU A 271 2.04 -16.04 14.67
CA LEU A 271 1.24 -15.72 13.49
C LEU A 271 -0.03 -16.58 13.35
N PRO A 272 -0.04 -17.90 13.67
CA PRO A 272 -1.26 -18.70 13.68
C PRO A 272 -2.29 -18.30 14.74
N LEU A 273 -1.87 -17.59 15.80
CA LEU A 273 -2.78 -17.05 16.81
C LEU A 273 -3.55 -15.84 16.29
N LEU A 274 -3.01 -15.12 15.31
CA LEU A 274 -3.70 -14.00 14.69
C LEU A 274 -4.83 -14.52 13.81
N GLY A 275 -6.04 -14.03 14.05
CA GLY A 275 -7.20 -14.37 13.22
C GLY A 275 -7.57 -15.85 13.29
N ARG A 276 -7.54 -16.48 14.49
CA ARG A 276 -8.07 -17.85 14.72
C ARG A 276 -9.51 -18.03 14.23
N ARG A 277 -10.28 -16.95 14.11
CA ARG A 277 -11.65 -16.94 13.56
C ARG A 277 -11.82 -15.74 12.62
N PRO A 278 -11.18 -15.75 11.43
CA PRO A 278 -11.08 -14.57 10.60
C PRO A 278 -12.45 -14.12 10.10
N GLY A 279 -13.37 -15.06 9.83
CA GLY A 279 -14.76 -14.73 9.47
C GLY A 279 -15.48 -13.94 10.56
N LEU A 280 -15.45 -14.40 11.83
CA LEU A 280 -16.06 -13.66 12.94
C LEU A 280 -15.40 -12.29 13.15
N THR A 281 -14.07 -12.21 13.04
CA THR A 281 -13.35 -10.94 13.16
C THR A 281 -13.73 -9.97 12.05
N LEU A 282 -13.91 -10.43 10.82
CA LEU A 282 -14.33 -9.59 9.68
C LEU A 282 -15.81 -9.20 9.75
N VAL A 283 -16.68 -10.06 10.26
CA VAL A 283 -18.08 -9.70 10.54
C VAL A 283 -18.14 -8.62 11.62
N ALA A 284 -17.35 -8.75 12.70
CA ALA A 284 -17.21 -7.70 13.70
C ALA A 284 -16.64 -6.40 13.08
N ALA A 285 -15.62 -6.51 12.22
CA ALA A 285 -15.05 -5.35 11.52
C ALA A 285 -16.10 -4.63 10.67
N LEU A 286 -16.95 -5.37 9.95
CA LEU A 286 -18.04 -4.81 9.15
C LEU A 286 -19.08 -4.10 10.03
N GLY A 287 -19.46 -4.72 11.15
CA GLY A 287 -20.39 -4.09 12.10
C GLY A 287 -19.85 -2.78 12.66
N VAL A 288 -18.58 -2.74 13.07
CA VAL A 288 -17.94 -1.50 13.55
C VAL A 288 -17.76 -0.51 12.41
N LEU A 289 -17.50 -0.94 11.17
CA LEU A 289 -17.37 -0.06 10.02
C LEU A 289 -18.68 0.69 9.72
N VAL A 290 -19.82 0.04 9.83
CA VAL A 290 -21.12 0.71 9.70
C VAL A 290 -21.28 1.80 10.76
N VAL A 291 -20.88 1.52 12.00
CA VAL A 291 -20.90 2.50 13.10
C VAL A 291 -19.92 3.65 12.81
N ASP A 292 -18.70 3.34 12.37
CA ASP A 292 -17.65 4.31 12.04
C ASP A 292 -18.09 5.28 10.95
N LEU A 293 -18.72 4.78 9.88
CA LEU A 293 -19.28 5.62 8.81
C LEU A 293 -20.42 6.52 9.30
N GLY A 294 -21.29 6.01 10.18
CA GLY A 294 -22.35 6.82 10.80
C GLY A 294 -21.81 7.90 11.73
N VAL A 295 -20.75 7.59 12.50
CA VAL A 295 -20.04 8.59 13.31
C VAL A 295 -19.36 9.62 12.41
N LEU A 296 -18.64 9.19 11.36
CA LEU A 296 -17.94 10.07 10.43
C LEU A 296 -18.90 11.09 9.78
N GLY A 297 -20.08 10.64 9.32
CA GLY A 297 -21.08 11.51 8.72
C GLY A 297 -21.67 12.55 9.70
N SER A 298 -21.67 12.27 11.00
CA SER A 298 -22.14 13.17 12.06
C SER A 298 -21.02 13.88 12.84
N ALA A 299 -19.76 13.62 12.49
CA ALA A 299 -18.61 14.08 13.26
C ALA A 299 -18.22 15.52 12.96
N PHE A 300 -18.64 16.08 11.82
CA PHE A 300 -18.34 17.45 11.43
C PHE A 300 -19.44 18.39 11.90
N GLY A 301 -19.08 19.36 12.75
CA GLY A 301 -19.97 20.44 13.16
C GLY A 301 -20.09 21.53 12.10
N GLU A 302 -20.99 22.50 12.32
CA GLU A 302 -21.32 23.58 11.36
C GLU A 302 -20.10 24.40 10.90
N ASN A 303 -19.08 24.53 11.75
CA ASN A 303 -17.84 25.25 11.46
C ASN A 303 -16.70 24.35 10.92
N GLY A 304 -17.01 23.14 10.46
CA GLY A 304 -16.03 22.15 9.99
C GLY A 304 -15.17 21.50 11.09
N GLN A 305 -15.44 21.81 12.36
CA GLN A 305 -14.75 21.21 13.51
C GLN A 305 -15.22 19.78 13.75
N VAL A 306 -14.31 18.89 14.16
CA VAL A 306 -14.65 17.51 14.51
C VAL A 306 -15.21 17.45 15.93
N VAL A 307 -16.53 17.37 16.07
CA VAL A 307 -17.24 17.40 17.37
C VAL A 307 -17.35 16.03 18.05
N ARG A 308 -17.25 14.91 17.29
CA ARG A 308 -17.31 13.52 17.80
C ARG A 308 -15.96 12.81 17.76
N LYS A 309 -14.92 13.50 18.22
CA LYS A 309 -13.54 13.05 18.07
C LYS A 309 -13.24 11.73 18.81
N PRO A 310 -13.64 11.54 20.09
CA PRO A 310 -13.42 10.27 20.79
C PRO A 310 -14.06 9.08 20.08
N GLU A 311 -15.30 9.23 19.61
CA GLU A 311 -16.03 8.19 18.90
C GLU A 311 -15.34 7.84 17.59
N LEU A 312 -14.99 8.83 16.76
CA LEU A 312 -14.33 8.59 15.47
C LEU A 312 -12.97 7.89 15.64
N ALA A 313 -12.21 8.24 16.67
CA ALA A 313 -10.94 7.59 16.94
C ALA A 313 -11.09 6.16 17.44
N ILE A 314 -12.06 5.86 18.32
CA ILE A 314 -12.23 4.51 18.84
C ILE A 314 -12.85 3.59 17.79
N THR A 315 -13.86 4.04 17.05
CA THR A 315 -14.46 3.27 15.95
C THR A 315 -13.43 3.03 14.85
N GLY A 316 -12.68 4.08 14.46
CA GLY A 316 -11.61 3.96 13.48
C GLY A 316 -10.51 2.98 13.91
N ALA A 317 -10.02 3.09 15.15
CA ALA A 317 -9.03 2.14 15.68
C ALA A 317 -9.57 0.70 15.70
N LEU A 318 -10.82 0.49 16.12
CA LEU A 318 -11.45 -0.83 16.13
C LEU A 318 -11.57 -1.41 14.71
N VAL A 319 -12.09 -0.65 13.75
CA VAL A 319 -12.20 -1.10 12.34
C VAL A 319 -10.84 -1.48 11.79
N ALA A 320 -9.85 -0.60 11.95
CA ALA A 320 -8.50 -0.82 11.45
C ALA A 320 -7.91 -2.13 11.99
N TRP A 321 -7.95 -2.35 13.30
CA TRP A 321 -7.34 -3.53 13.91
C TRP A 321 -8.14 -4.82 13.69
N LEU A 322 -9.48 -4.77 13.70
CA LEU A 322 -10.30 -5.92 13.34
C LEU A 322 -10.03 -6.35 11.89
N CYS A 323 -9.91 -5.39 10.96
CA CYS A 323 -9.50 -5.67 9.59
C CYS A 323 -8.07 -6.23 9.51
N VAL A 324 -7.10 -5.67 10.23
CA VAL A 324 -5.72 -6.19 10.28
C VAL A 324 -5.70 -7.67 10.71
N PHE A 325 -6.33 -8.00 11.84
CA PHE A 325 -6.35 -9.38 12.34
C PHE A 325 -7.19 -10.30 11.44
N GLY A 326 -8.33 -9.82 10.96
CA GLY A 326 -9.25 -10.55 10.10
C GLY A 326 -8.64 -10.89 8.75
N PHE A 327 -8.05 -9.91 8.05
CA PHE A 327 -7.42 -10.12 6.75
C PHE A 327 -6.12 -10.93 6.86
N ILE A 328 -5.29 -10.71 7.88
CA ILE A 328 -4.10 -11.57 8.10
C ILE A 328 -4.53 -13.02 8.30
N GLY A 329 -5.55 -13.28 9.13
CA GLY A 329 -6.06 -14.64 9.35
C GLY A 329 -6.71 -15.24 8.10
N LEU A 330 -7.49 -14.45 7.34
CA LEU A 330 -8.17 -14.90 6.13
C LEU A 330 -7.15 -15.27 5.04
N PHE A 331 -6.21 -14.37 4.74
CA PHE A 331 -5.25 -14.57 3.67
C PHE A 331 -4.25 -15.68 3.96
N GLN A 332 -3.92 -15.93 5.23
CA GLN A 332 -3.14 -17.11 5.59
C GLN A 332 -3.87 -18.42 5.31
N ARG A 333 -5.20 -18.45 5.38
CA ARG A 333 -6.00 -19.65 5.08
C ARG A 333 -6.28 -19.82 3.59
N LEU A 334 -6.54 -18.72 2.88
CA LEU A 334 -6.89 -18.75 1.46
C LEU A 334 -5.67 -18.88 0.54
N PHE A 335 -4.49 -18.42 0.99
CA PHE A 335 -3.27 -18.38 0.20
C PHE A 335 -2.09 -19.03 0.95
N ASP A 336 -2.34 -20.22 1.53
CA ASP A 336 -1.33 -21.06 2.16
C ASP A 336 -0.41 -21.76 1.14
N ARG A 337 -0.87 -21.87 -0.11
CA ARG A 337 -0.17 -22.52 -1.22
C ARG A 337 0.29 -21.53 -2.30
N PRO A 338 1.36 -21.87 -3.05
CA PRO A 338 1.80 -21.06 -4.17
C PRO A 338 0.74 -21.03 -5.28
N SER A 339 0.30 -19.82 -5.66
CA SER A 339 -0.61 -19.58 -6.79
C SER A 339 0.09 -18.76 -7.87
N PRO A 340 0.18 -19.25 -9.13
CA PRO A 340 0.77 -18.48 -10.23
C PRO A 340 0.01 -17.18 -10.53
N ALA A 341 -1.32 -17.21 -10.45
CA ALA A 341 -2.16 -16.03 -10.66
C ALA A 341 -1.90 -14.97 -9.57
N MET A 342 -1.90 -15.38 -8.30
CA MET A 342 -1.62 -14.45 -7.20
C MET A 342 -0.17 -13.95 -7.22
N ARG A 343 0.77 -14.78 -7.67
CA ARG A 343 2.15 -14.34 -7.90
C ARG A 343 2.20 -13.22 -8.95
N TYR A 344 1.50 -13.39 -10.08
CA TYR A 344 1.42 -12.34 -11.10
C TYR A 344 0.84 -11.04 -10.54
N VAL A 345 -0.27 -11.13 -9.79
CA VAL A 345 -0.90 -9.96 -9.17
C VAL A 345 0.02 -9.28 -8.15
N SER A 346 0.77 -10.05 -7.35
CA SER A 346 1.74 -9.50 -6.40
C SER A 346 2.96 -8.87 -7.07
N ASP A 347 3.41 -9.45 -8.19
CA ASP A 347 4.53 -8.92 -8.98
C ASP A 347 4.13 -7.66 -9.77
N SER A 348 2.86 -7.49 -10.11
CA SER A 348 2.33 -6.29 -10.80
C SER A 348 1.91 -5.17 -9.85
N ALA A 349 1.57 -5.50 -8.60
CA ALA A 349 1.00 -4.58 -7.62
C ALA A 349 1.80 -3.27 -7.44
N TYR A 350 3.13 -3.32 -7.54
CA TYR A 350 3.96 -2.11 -7.39
C TYR A 350 3.87 -1.18 -8.62
N TRP A 351 3.77 -1.74 -9.83
CA TRP A 351 3.53 -0.93 -11.02
C TRP A 351 2.13 -0.31 -11.01
N VAL A 352 1.12 -1.13 -10.69
CA VAL A 352 -0.27 -0.67 -10.55
C VAL A 352 -0.33 0.49 -9.57
N TYR A 353 0.33 0.38 -8.41
CA TYR A 353 0.43 1.47 -7.45
C TYR A 353 1.01 2.75 -8.04
N LEU A 354 2.11 2.68 -8.79
CA LEU A 354 2.75 3.87 -9.33
C LEU A 354 1.86 4.55 -10.39
N ALA A 355 1.31 3.76 -11.32
CA ALA A 355 0.69 4.28 -12.53
C ALA A 355 -0.83 4.51 -12.44
N HIS A 356 -1.54 3.95 -11.44
CA HIS A 356 -3.01 4.01 -11.43
C HIS A 356 -3.58 5.44 -11.34
N LEU A 357 -3.04 6.29 -10.47
CA LEU A 357 -3.66 7.59 -10.18
C LEU A 357 -3.71 8.50 -11.42
N PRO A 358 -2.61 8.74 -12.17
CA PRO A 358 -2.69 9.56 -13.37
C PRO A 358 -3.70 9.02 -14.39
N LEU A 359 -3.77 7.69 -14.55
CA LEU A 359 -4.70 7.05 -15.49
C LEU A 359 -6.16 7.28 -15.07
N ILE A 360 -6.50 7.02 -13.81
CA ILE A 360 -7.86 7.20 -13.29
C ILE A 360 -8.27 8.68 -13.39
N TYR A 361 -7.38 9.61 -13.04
CA TYR A 361 -7.67 11.05 -13.08
C TYR A 361 -7.97 11.50 -14.52
N TRP A 362 -7.14 11.09 -15.48
CA TRP A 362 -7.37 11.42 -16.89
C TRP A 362 -8.69 10.83 -17.39
N MET A 363 -8.96 9.56 -17.08
CA MET A 363 -10.21 8.92 -17.48
C MET A 363 -11.42 9.63 -16.88
N GLN A 364 -11.38 10.02 -15.60
CA GLN A 364 -12.46 10.78 -14.98
C GLN A 364 -12.68 12.12 -15.68
N GLY A 365 -11.63 12.91 -15.89
CA GLY A 365 -11.74 14.20 -16.57
C GLY A 365 -12.31 14.06 -18.00
N LEU A 366 -11.84 13.06 -18.76
CA LEU A 366 -12.32 12.80 -20.12
C LEU A 366 -13.77 12.30 -20.17
N MET A 367 -14.23 11.61 -19.13
CA MET A 367 -15.60 11.11 -19.02
C MET A 367 -16.56 12.09 -18.34
N PHE A 368 -16.09 13.27 -17.94
CA PHE A 368 -16.87 14.24 -17.18
C PHE A 368 -18.18 14.61 -17.89
N ASP A 369 -18.11 14.98 -19.17
CA ASP A 369 -19.27 15.44 -19.96
C ASP A 369 -20.24 14.31 -20.34
N LEU A 370 -19.85 13.04 -20.16
CA LEU A 370 -20.69 11.90 -20.57
C LEU A 370 -21.96 11.83 -19.72
N PRO A 371 -23.16 11.76 -20.35
CA PRO A 371 -24.42 11.86 -19.63
C PRO A 371 -24.89 10.53 -18.99
N ILE A 372 -23.97 9.73 -18.46
CA ILE A 372 -24.25 8.41 -17.88
C ILE A 372 -24.16 8.42 -16.34
N PRO A 373 -24.81 7.47 -15.64
CA PRO A 373 -24.79 7.39 -14.17
C PRO A 373 -23.38 7.26 -13.59
N ALA A 374 -23.17 7.82 -12.39
CA ALA A 374 -21.91 7.80 -11.66
C ALA A 374 -21.28 6.40 -11.56
N LEU A 375 -22.08 5.40 -11.15
CA LEU A 375 -21.62 4.02 -10.99
C LEU A 375 -21.25 3.37 -12.33
N ALA A 376 -21.88 3.77 -13.44
CA ALA A 376 -21.51 3.30 -14.76
C ALA A 376 -20.14 3.87 -15.18
N LYS A 377 -19.89 5.17 -14.95
CA LYS A 377 -18.57 5.77 -15.17
C LYS A 377 -17.51 5.08 -14.30
N ALA A 378 -17.78 4.90 -13.01
CA ALA A 378 -16.88 4.20 -12.09
C ALA A 378 -16.54 2.77 -12.58
N ALA A 379 -17.55 2.00 -13.01
CA ALA A 379 -17.33 0.65 -13.53
C ALA A 379 -16.47 0.64 -14.79
N ILE A 380 -16.73 1.55 -15.73
CA ILE A 380 -15.92 1.71 -16.95
C ILE A 380 -14.48 2.05 -16.58
N ILE A 381 -14.28 3.03 -15.69
CA ILE A 381 -12.95 3.43 -15.24
C ILE A 381 -12.22 2.25 -14.61
N LEU A 382 -12.86 1.50 -13.71
CA LEU A 382 -12.23 0.35 -13.07
C LEU A 382 -11.82 -0.74 -14.05
N VAL A 383 -12.69 -1.10 -14.99
CA VAL A 383 -12.41 -2.16 -15.98
C VAL A 383 -11.30 -1.72 -16.93
N VAL A 384 -11.43 -0.54 -17.52
CA VAL A 384 -10.48 -0.05 -18.52
C VAL A 384 -9.14 0.29 -17.88
N ALA A 385 -9.12 1.00 -16.75
CA ALA A 385 -7.88 1.32 -16.05
C ALA A 385 -7.15 0.06 -15.61
N SER A 386 -7.86 -0.92 -15.02
CA SER A 386 -7.24 -2.20 -14.62
C SER A 386 -6.66 -2.93 -15.83
N ALA A 387 -7.41 -3.03 -16.94
CA ALA A 387 -6.93 -3.68 -18.16
C ALA A 387 -5.64 -3.01 -18.69
N LEU A 388 -5.62 -1.67 -18.76
CA LEU A 388 -4.45 -0.90 -19.18
C LEU A 388 -3.26 -1.03 -18.22
N LEU A 389 -3.50 -1.04 -16.91
CA LEU A 389 -2.44 -1.20 -15.90
C LEU A 389 -1.81 -2.59 -15.94
N PHE A 390 -2.61 -3.65 -16.10
CA PHE A 390 -2.09 -5.01 -16.25
C PHE A 390 -1.44 -5.23 -17.62
N ALA A 391 -1.97 -4.64 -18.69
CA ALA A 391 -1.36 -4.73 -20.02
C ALA A 391 -0.02 -3.99 -20.07
N SER A 392 0.05 -2.76 -19.58
CA SER A 392 1.30 -1.99 -19.49
C SER A 392 2.33 -2.68 -18.60
N TYR A 393 1.90 -3.33 -17.51
CA TYR A 393 2.79 -4.17 -16.73
C TYR A 393 3.38 -5.32 -17.55
N ASP A 394 2.54 -6.13 -18.21
CA ASP A 394 3.00 -7.33 -18.93
C ASP A 394 3.89 -7.00 -20.13
N LEU A 395 3.63 -5.87 -20.80
CA LEU A 395 4.31 -5.48 -22.03
C LEU A 395 5.53 -4.58 -21.77
N MET A 396 5.41 -3.60 -20.88
CA MET A 396 6.41 -2.53 -20.72
C MET A 396 7.28 -2.71 -19.49
N VAL A 397 6.80 -3.39 -18.45
CA VAL A 397 7.55 -3.50 -17.18
C VAL A 397 8.17 -4.87 -17.03
N ARG A 398 7.35 -5.91 -17.09
CA ARG A 398 7.72 -7.29 -16.78
C ARG A 398 8.95 -7.78 -17.57
N PRO A 399 9.06 -7.54 -18.90
CA PRO A 399 10.20 -8.01 -19.68
C PRO A 399 11.38 -7.02 -19.76
N THR A 400 11.26 -5.80 -19.23
CA THR A 400 12.22 -4.72 -19.51
C THR A 400 13.11 -4.37 -18.31
N PHE A 401 13.97 -3.36 -18.46
CA PHE A 401 14.76 -2.81 -17.36
C PHE A 401 13.87 -2.30 -16.21
N LEU A 402 12.64 -1.84 -16.48
CA LEU A 402 11.70 -1.39 -15.45
C LEU A 402 11.32 -2.53 -14.51
N GLY A 403 11.15 -3.75 -15.01
CA GLY A 403 10.93 -4.94 -14.18
C GLY A 403 12.12 -5.23 -13.27
N ARG A 404 13.36 -5.14 -13.77
CA ARG A 404 14.56 -5.28 -12.93
C ARG A 404 14.66 -4.17 -11.89
N PHE A 405 14.34 -2.94 -12.28
CA PHE A 405 14.39 -1.77 -11.41
C PHE A 405 13.36 -1.85 -10.28
N LEU A 406 12.10 -2.14 -10.60
CA LEU A 406 11.00 -2.19 -9.63
C LEU A 406 10.99 -3.51 -8.85
N ASN A 407 11.01 -4.65 -9.54
CA ASN A 407 10.81 -5.98 -8.94
C ASN A 407 12.13 -6.72 -8.65
N GLY A 408 13.23 -6.29 -9.25
CA GLY A 408 14.55 -6.89 -9.03
C GLY A 408 14.93 -8.00 -9.96
N ARG A 409 14.00 -8.40 -10.82
CA ARG A 409 14.13 -9.48 -11.79
C ARG A 409 13.29 -9.13 -13.01
N THR A 410 13.74 -9.56 -14.18
CA THR A 410 12.91 -9.63 -15.39
C THR A 410 12.17 -10.95 -15.43
N TYR A 411 10.97 -10.93 -16.00
CA TYR A 411 10.22 -12.13 -16.36
C TYR A 411 9.78 -12.01 -17.82
N PRO A 412 9.71 -13.13 -18.58
CA PRO A 412 9.12 -13.09 -19.91
C PRO A 412 7.63 -12.70 -19.84
N PRO A 413 7.06 -12.06 -20.89
CA PRO A 413 5.66 -11.65 -20.91
C PRO A 413 4.72 -12.86 -20.71
N ALA A 414 3.61 -12.68 -19.98
CA ALA A 414 2.71 -13.78 -19.62
C ALA A 414 2.03 -14.35 -20.86
N ARG A 415 1.70 -13.45 -21.81
CA ARG A 415 1.08 -13.81 -23.08
C ARG A 415 2.02 -14.56 -24.02
N LEU A 416 3.33 -14.28 -23.97
CA LEU A 416 4.34 -14.93 -24.83
C LEU A 416 4.90 -16.22 -24.21
N GLY A 417 5.03 -16.28 -22.88
CA GLY A 417 5.51 -17.48 -22.16
C GLY A 417 4.56 -18.67 -22.20
N ARG A 418 3.28 -18.47 -22.57
CA ARG A 418 2.31 -19.56 -22.79
C ARG A 418 2.48 -20.25 -24.15
N ARG A 419 3.09 -19.57 -25.15
CA ARG A 419 3.42 -20.18 -26.46
C ARG A 419 4.74 -20.95 -26.45
N ALA A 420 5.65 -20.66 -25.52
CA ALA A 420 6.95 -21.34 -25.43
C ALA A 420 6.92 -22.69 -24.67
N ARG A 421 5.75 -23.18 -24.23
CA ARG A 421 5.59 -24.49 -23.59
C ARG A 421 4.53 -25.32 -24.32
N PRO A 422 4.82 -25.77 -25.56
CA PRO A 422 4.57 -27.18 -25.85
C PRO A 422 5.66 -27.93 -26.65
N GLU A 423 6.83 -27.37 -26.98
CA GLU A 423 7.79 -28.08 -27.87
C GLU A 423 9.17 -28.41 -27.26
N GLU A 424 9.68 -27.68 -26.27
CA GLU A 424 11.00 -27.98 -25.69
C GLU A 424 11.02 -29.17 -24.70
N ALA A 425 9.87 -29.79 -24.42
CA ALA A 425 9.80 -31.00 -23.58
C ALA A 425 9.97 -32.31 -24.36
N SER A 426 10.02 -32.27 -25.71
CA SER A 426 10.14 -33.48 -26.55
C SER A 426 11.53 -33.73 -27.11
N ALA A 427 12.51 -32.83 -26.90
CA ALA A 427 13.82 -32.89 -27.57
C ALA A 427 15.01 -33.21 -26.63
N ALA A 428 14.75 -33.74 -25.42
CA ALA A 428 15.81 -34.11 -24.48
C ALA A 428 15.55 -35.49 -23.86
N LEU A 429 15.57 -36.52 -24.70
CA LEU A 429 15.92 -37.88 -24.27
C LEU A 429 17.25 -38.23 -24.93
N PRO A 430 18.32 -38.51 -24.18
CA PRO A 430 19.53 -39.07 -24.77
C PRO A 430 19.24 -40.51 -25.20
N GLU A 431 19.49 -40.81 -26.47
CA GLU A 431 19.59 -42.19 -26.95
C GLU A 431 20.65 -42.94 -26.14
N ALA A 432 20.27 -44.11 -25.63
CA ALA A 432 21.17 -45.02 -24.93
C ALA A 432 22.23 -45.57 -25.90
N PRO A 433 23.47 -45.81 -25.44
CA PRO A 433 24.52 -46.34 -26.30
C PRO A 433 24.20 -47.79 -26.69
N ALA A 434 24.20 -48.06 -28.00
CA ALA A 434 24.16 -49.40 -28.54
C ALA A 434 25.45 -50.15 -28.16
N ALA A 435 25.28 -51.36 -27.64
CA ALA A 435 26.34 -52.30 -27.36
C ALA A 435 27.02 -52.73 -28.68
N HIS A 436 28.36 -52.69 -28.70
CA HIS A 436 29.23 -53.66 -29.37
C HIS A 436 30.63 -53.61 -28.74
#